data_AF-A0A395J0H8-F1
#
_entry.id   AF-A0A395J0H8-F1
#
_cell.length_a   1.000
_cell.length_b   1.000
_cell.length_c   1.000
_cell.angle_alpha   90.00
_cell.angle_beta   90.00
_cell.angle_gamma   90.00
#
_symmetry.space_group_name_H-M   'P 1'
#
loop_
_entity.id
_entity.type
_entity.pdbx_description
1 polymer ?
#
loop_
_entity_poly.entity_id
_entity_poly.type
_entity_poly.pdbx_seq_one_letter_code
_entity_poly.pdbx_strand_id
1 'polypeptide(L)'
;MTAAWTYYVTSNNLLNKLQNITRDYAFSSDLLDYSKWRVSSDPNSNGCWNFAWLVLAKIMDDEMIQTYAAIEAAKPEMWGGRIPEVEEATQLAACFAYEWQEALGRMLRHWETPPTTTGY
;
A
#
# COMPACT_ATOMS: atom_id res chain seq x y z
N MET A 1 11.29 2.19 16.52
CA MET A 1 9.98 1.64 16.12
C MET A 1 9.25 1.10 17.35
N THR A 2 8.01 1.52 17.65
CA THR A 2 7.28 1.02 18.83
C THR A 2 6.57 -0.32 18.52
N ALA A 3 6.65 -1.28 19.44
CA ALA A 3 6.07 -2.63 19.27
C ALA A 3 4.58 -2.65 18.90
N ALA A 4 3.80 -1.67 19.36
CA ALA A 4 2.37 -1.55 19.04
C ALA A 4 2.10 -1.33 17.54
N TRP A 5 2.86 -0.44 16.90
CA TRP A 5 2.73 -0.20 15.45
C TRP A 5 3.29 -1.34 14.62
N THR A 6 4.38 -1.96 15.07
CA THR A 6 4.89 -3.19 14.43
C THR A 6 3.82 -4.27 14.45
N TYR A 7 3.21 -4.53 15.60
CA TYR A 7 2.12 -5.49 15.75
C TYR A 7 0.89 -5.13 14.91
N TYR A 8 0.54 -3.85 14.81
CA TYR A 8 -0.58 -3.38 13.97
C TYR A 8 -0.38 -3.70 12.48
N VAL A 9 0.85 -3.58 11.98
CA VAL A 9 1.19 -3.86 10.57
C VAL A 9 1.39 -5.36 10.32
N THR A 10 2.01 -6.08 11.26
CA THR A 10 2.29 -7.52 11.11
C THR A 10 1.05 -8.38 11.36
N SER A 11 0.08 -7.93 12.17
CA SER A 11 -1.15 -8.67 12.47
C SER A 11 -2.30 -8.39 11.49
N ASN A 12 -2.00 -7.95 10.26
CA ASN A 12 -2.98 -7.63 9.21
C ASN A 12 -4.04 -6.56 9.56
N ASN A 13 -3.95 -5.88 10.71
CA ASN A 13 -4.89 -4.80 11.06
C ASN A 13 -4.79 -3.65 10.06
N LEU A 14 -3.57 -3.31 9.62
CA LEU A 14 -3.36 -2.33 8.55
C LEU A 14 -4.01 -2.77 7.23
N LEU A 15 -3.79 -4.03 6.83
CA LEU A 15 -4.35 -4.59 5.59
C LEU A 15 -5.88 -4.58 5.62
N ASN A 16 -6.49 -5.05 6.71
CA ASN A 16 -7.94 -5.03 6.89
C ASN A 16 -8.51 -3.62 6.80
N LYS A 17 -7.80 -2.61 7.34
CA LYS A 17 -8.24 -1.22 7.26
C LYS A 17 -8.16 -0.67 5.84
N LEU A 18 -7.06 -0.97 5.12
CA LEU A 18 -6.92 -0.62 3.71
C LEU A 18 -8.02 -1.27 2.87
N GLN A 19 -8.26 -2.56 3.03
CA GLN A 19 -9.33 -3.29 2.33
C GLN A 19 -10.73 -2.79 2.69
N ASN A 20 -10.97 -2.30 3.91
CA ASN A 20 -12.25 -1.69 4.27
C ASN A 20 -12.49 -0.36 3.53
N ILE A 21 -11.41 0.37 3.21
CA ILE A 21 -11.46 1.61 2.43
C ILE A 21 -11.56 1.28 0.94
N THR A 22 -10.78 0.31 0.46
CA THR A 22 -10.74 -0.13 -0.94
C THR A 22 -11.76 -1.24 -1.19
N ARG A 23 -13.05 -0.91 -1.18
CA ARG A 23 -14.14 -1.89 -1.27
C ARG A 23 -14.38 -2.40 -2.68
N ASP A 24 -14.16 -1.55 -3.67
CA ASP A 24 -14.38 -1.91 -5.06
C ASP A 24 -13.18 -2.69 -5.59
N TYR A 25 -11.97 -2.27 -5.21
CA TYR A 25 -10.73 -2.94 -5.59
C TYR A 25 -9.85 -3.28 -4.39
N ALA A 26 -9.97 -4.52 -3.90
CA ALA A 26 -9.23 -4.98 -2.72
C ALA A 26 -7.72 -4.73 -2.82
N PHE A 27 -7.16 -4.08 -1.79
CA PHE A 27 -5.73 -3.80 -1.71
C PHE A 27 -4.89 -5.08 -1.69
N SER A 28 -3.85 -5.13 -2.53
CA SER A 28 -2.95 -6.28 -2.65
C SER A 28 -2.13 -6.51 -1.38
N SER A 29 -2.20 -7.72 -0.81
CA SER A 29 -1.37 -8.11 0.33
C SER A 29 0.11 -8.18 -0.04
N ASP A 30 0.43 -8.60 -1.27
CA ASP A 30 1.80 -8.73 -1.76
C ASP A 30 2.49 -7.36 -1.84
N LEU A 31 1.77 -6.32 -2.27
CA LEU A 31 2.25 -4.95 -2.26
C LEU A 31 2.61 -4.52 -0.84
N LEU A 32 1.74 -4.81 0.14
CA LEU A 32 1.99 -4.45 1.54
C LEU A 32 3.20 -5.19 2.12
N ASP A 33 3.33 -6.50 1.86
CA ASP A 33 4.44 -7.30 2.37
C ASP A 33 5.78 -6.92 1.76
N TYR A 34 5.82 -6.62 0.45
CA TYR A 34 7.04 -6.12 -0.18
C TYR A 34 7.49 -4.79 0.46
N SER A 35 6.55 -3.88 0.72
CA SER A 35 6.88 -2.60 1.35
C SER A 35 7.34 -2.76 2.80
N LYS A 36 6.79 -3.71 3.57
CA LYS A 36 7.32 -4.08 4.90
C LYS A 36 8.78 -4.54 4.81
N TRP A 37 9.10 -5.38 3.82
CA TRP A 37 10.46 -5.84 3.59
C TRP A 37 11.41 -4.69 3.22
N ARG A 38 10.98 -3.79 2.33
CA ARG A 38 11.76 -2.58 1.94
C ARG A 38 12.05 -1.67 3.12
N VAL A 39 11.05 -1.37 3.96
CA VAL A 39 11.24 -0.54 5.17
C VAL A 39 12.20 -1.23 6.15
N SER A 40 12.11 -2.54 6.30
CA SER A 40 13.01 -3.31 7.18
C SER A 40 14.45 -3.34 6.65
N SER A 41 14.62 -3.26 5.33
CA SER A 41 15.92 -3.21 4.67
C SER A 41 16.53 -1.81 4.57
N ASP A 42 15.76 -0.74 4.84
CA ASP A 42 16.20 0.65 4.71
C ASP A 42 16.78 1.18 6.04
N PRO A 43 18.08 1.49 6.11
CA PRO A 43 18.71 2.02 7.32
C PRO A 43 18.09 3.34 7.83
N ASN A 44 17.55 4.17 6.92
CA ASN A 44 16.94 5.46 7.26
C ASN A 44 15.57 5.30 7.95
N SER A 45 14.92 4.14 7.79
CA SER A 45 13.64 3.84 8.43
C SER A 45 13.75 3.70 9.95
N ASN A 46 14.97 3.54 10.49
CA ASN A 46 15.22 3.49 11.93
C ASN A 46 14.92 4.81 12.66
N GLY A 47 14.83 5.94 11.95
CA GLY A 47 14.57 7.26 12.54
C GLY A 47 13.10 7.55 12.89
N CYS A 48 12.16 6.79 12.33
CA CYS A 48 10.72 6.96 12.58
C CYS A 48 10.17 5.86 13.50
N TRP A 49 9.33 6.24 14.45
CA TRP A 49 8.77 5.28 15.42
C TRP A 49 7.52 4.56 14.90
N ASN A 50 6.87 5.12 13.88
CA ASN A 50 5.64 4.58 13.27
C ASN A 50 5.95 3.72 12.03
N PHE A 51 5.89 2.40 12.20
CA PHE A 51 6.11 1.45 11.12
C PHE A 51 5.03 1.52 10.03
N ALA A 52 3.77 1.74 10.41
CA ALA A 52 2.67 1.80 9.46
C ALA A 52 2.84 2.98 8.49
N TRP A 53 3.20 4.15 9.03
CA TRP A 53 3.46 5.33 8.22
C TRP A 53 4.63 5.13 7.25
N LEU A 54 5.74 4.53 7.70
CA LEU A 54 6.89 4.23 6.83
C LEU A 54 6.51 3.31 5.67
N VAL A 55 5.72 2.27 5.93
CA VAL A 55 5.25 1.35 4.89
C VAL A 55 4.37 2.09 3.88
N LEU A 56 3.41 2.89 4.34
CA LEU A 56 2.52 3.67 3.46
C LEU A 56 3.29 4.71 2.64
N ALA A 57 4.25 5.41 3.24
CA ALA A 57 5.10 6.39 2.57
C ALA A 57 5.96 5.73 1.49
N LYS A 58 6.59 4.58 1.80
CA LYS A 58 7.39 3.84 0.80
C LYS A 58 6.56 3.36 -0.39
N ILE A 59 5.32 2.92 -0.18
CA ILE A 59 4.41 2.53 -1.27
C ILE A 59 4.15 3.73 -2.20
N MET A 60 4.02 4.93 -1.63
CA MET A 60 3.75 6.16 -2.36
C MET A 60 4.99 6.69 -3.09
N ASP A 61 6.16 6.70 -2.44
CA ASP A 61 7.42 7.17 -3.02
C ASP A 61 7.95 6.26 -4.13
N ASP A 62 7.85 4.94 -4.00
CA ASP A 62 8.43 4.00 -4.97
C ASP A 62 7.51 3.76 -6.20
N GLU A 63 6.40 4.51 -6.34
CA GLU A 63 5.36 4.36 -7.40
C GLU A 63 4.86 2.91 -7.61
N MET A 64 5.08 2.05 -6.61
CA MET A 64 4.83 0.61 -6.68
C MET A 64 3.39 0.25 -6.98
N ILE A 65 2.47 1.13 -6.59
CA ILE A 65 1.03 1.00 -6.82
C ILE A 65 0.76 0.74 -8.30
N GLN A 66 1.39 1.48 -9.21
CA GLN A 66 1.13 1.32 -10.65
C GLN A 66 1.55 -0.05 -11.16
N THR A 67 2.73 -0.54 -10.74
CA THR A 67 3.24 -1.85 -11.14
C THR A 67 2.35 -2.98 -10.61
N TYR A 68 1.98 -2.93 -9.33
CA TYR A 68 1.15 -3.96 -8.72
C TYR A 68 -0.31 -3.91 -9.21
N ALA A 69 -0.84 -2.71 -9.47
CA ALA A 69 -2.16 -2.55 -10.08
C ALA A 69 -2.21 -3.14 -11.49
N ALA A 70 -1.16 -2.97 -12.29
CA ALA A 70 -1.05 -3.59 -13.61
C ALA A 70 -0.97 -5.12 -13.53
N ILE A 71 -0.23 -5.66 -12.56
CA ILE A 71 -0.14 -7.11 -12.34
C ILE A 71 -1.49 -7.68 -11.93
N GLU A 72 -2.20 -7.05 -10.98
CA GLU A 72 -3.55 -7.47 -10.57
C GLU A 72 -4.55 -7.36 -11.72
N ALA A 73 -4.54 -6.24 -12.45
CA ALA A 73 -5.43 -6.04 -13.59
C ALA A 73 -5.15 -7.03 -14.74
N ALA A 74 -3.93 -7.53 -14.89
CA ALA A 74 -3.59 -8.54 -15.89
C ALA A 74 -4.00 -9.96 -15.49
N LYS A 75 -4.44 -10.20 -14.24
CA LYS A 75 -4.86 -11.54 -13.81
C LYS A 75 -6.11 -11.98 -14.58
N PRO A 76 -6.12 -13.18 -15.19
CA PRO A 76 -7.30 -13.69 -15.90
C PRO A 76 -8.54 -13.81 -15.01
N GLU A 77 -8.35 -13.96 -13.70
CA GLU A 77 -9.42 -14.02 -12.68
C GLU A 77 -10.29 -12.75 -12.68
N MET A 78 -9.70 -11.58 -12.96
CA MET A 78 -10.42 -10.31 -13.04
C MET A 78 -11.33 -10.21 -14.26
N TRP A 79 -11.07 -11.02 -15.29
CA TRP A 79 -11.77 -10.99 -16.58
C TRP A 79 -12.62 -12.24 -16.79
N GLY A 80 -12.92 -13.00 -15.73
CA GLY A 80 -13.72 -14.22 -15.81
C GLY A 80 -13.04 -15.32 -16.65
N GLY A 81 -11.71 -15.40 -16.63
CA GLY A 81 -10.92 -16.38 -17.38
C GLY A 81 -10.60 -15.98 -18.83
N ARG A 82 -10.93 -14.74 -19.24
CA ARG A 82 -10.51 -14.19 -20.54
C ARG A 82 -9.17 -13.48 -20.42
N ILE A 83 -8.45 -13.39 -21.52
CA ILE A 83 -7.25 -12.56 -21.62
C ILE A 83 -7.71 -11.17 -22.07
N PRO A 84 -7.55 -10.12 -21.25
CA PRO A 84 -7.95 -8.77 -21.63
C PRO A 84 -7.08 -8.22 -22.75
N GLU A 85 -7.62 -7.25 -23.47
CA GLU A 85 -6.81 -6.41 -24.34
C GLU A 85 -5.90 -5.49 -23.49
N VAL A 86 -4.76 -5.10 -24.04
CA VAL A 86 -3.76 -4.29 -23.30
C VAL A 86 -4.36 -2.96 -22.84
N GLU A 87 -5.23 -2.35 -23.65
CA GLU A 87 -5.91 -1.10 -23.32
C GLU A 87 -6.91 -1.28 -22.17
N GLU A 88 -7.71 -2.35 -22.19
CA GLU A 88 -8.67 -2.67 -21.13
C GLU A 88 -7.97 -2.96 -19.80
N ALA A 89 -6.88 -3.74 -19.84
CA ALA A 89 -6.05 -4.02 -18.68
C ALA A 89 -5.41 -2.75 -18.10
N THR A 90 -4.97 -1.84 -18.96
CA THR A 90 -4.38 -0.56 -18.55
C THR A 90 -5.42 0.34 -17.88
N GLN A 91 -6.64 0.40 -18.43
CA GLN A 91 -7.72 1.19 -17.84
C GLN A 91 -8.15 0.64 -16.48
N LEU A 92 -8.24 -0.68 -16.34
CA LEU A 92 -8.53 -1.32 -15.06
C LEU A 92 -7.39 -1.08 -14.04
N ALA A 93 -6.13 -1.19 -14.47
CA ALA A 93 -4.98 -0.88 -13.64
C ALA A 93 -4.99 0.57 -13.14
N ALA A 94 -5.42 1.52 -13.97
CA ALA A 94 -5.57 2.91 -13.56
C ALA A 94 -6.64 3.09 -12.48
N CYS A 95 -7.77 2.37 -12.57
CA CYS A 95 -8.81 2.37 -11.53
C CYS A 95 -8.28 1.81 -10.20
N PHE A 96 -7.57 0.67 -10.24
CA PHE A 96 -6.89 0.10 -9.09
C PHE A 96 -5.92 1.10 -8.45
N ALA A 97 -5.05 1.69 -9.26
CA ALA A 97 -4.05 2.62 -8.79
C ALA A 97 -4.67 3.85 -8.14
N TYR A 98 -5.75 4.38 -8.72
CA TYR A 98 -6.48 5.53 -8.17
C TYR A 98 -7.08 5.22 -6.81
N GLU A 99 -7.83 4.12 -6.67
CA GLU A 99 -8.47 3.76 -5.41
C GLU A 99 -7.44 3.47 -4.31
N TRP A 100 -6.37 2.76 -4.65
CA TRP A 100 -5.29 2.46 -3.72
C TRP A 100 -4.54 3.74 -3.31
N GLN A 101 -4.22 4.64 -4.23
CA GLN A 101 -3.62 5.94 -3.92
C GLN A 101 -4.53 6.77 -3.01
N GLU A 102 -5.84 6.79 -3.28
CA GLU A 102 -6.79 7.53 -2.46
C GLU A 102 -6.89 6.93 -1.05
N ALA A 103 -6.92 5.61 -0.93
CA ALA A 103 -6.93 4.92 0.36
C ALA A 103 -5.67 5.19 1.18
N LEU A 104 -4.50 5.13 0.55
CA LEU A 104 -3.22 5.49 1.16
C LEU A 104 -3.21 6.96 1.59
N GLY A 105 -3.69 7.87 0.74
CA GLY A 105 -3.80 9.30 1.05
C GLY A 105 -4.73 9.57 2.23
N ARG A 106 -5.89 8.90 2.29
CA ARG A 106 -6.82 8.97 3.43
C ARG A 106 -6.16 8.44 4.72
N MET A 107 -5.40 7.35 4.62
CA MET A 107 -4.66 6.83 5.78
C MET A 107 -3.54 7.77 6.22
N LEU A 108 -2.73 8.30 5.30
CA LEU A 108 -1.66 9.24 5.60
C LEU A 108 -2.17 10.57 6.15
N ARG A 109 -3.36 11.03 5.74
CA ARG A 109 -4.02 12.20 6.36
C ARG A 109 -4.32 12.02 7.85
N HIS A 110 -4.45 10.79 8.35
CA HIS A 110 -4.54 10.58 9.80
C HIS A 110 -3.23 10.89 10.54
N TRP A 111 -2.13 11.06 9.81
CA TRP A 111 -0.81 11.46 10.30
C TRP A 111 -0.33 12.71 9.52
N GLU A 112 -1.03 13.84 9.72
CA GLU A 112 -0.70 15.14 9.08
C GLU A 112 0.75 15.59 9.30
N THR A 113 1.35 15.18 10.41
CA THR A 113 2.78 15.38 10.68
C THR A 113 3.48 14.03 10.59
N PRO A 114 4.62 13.91 9.86
CA PRO A 114 5.44 12.72 9.96
C PRO A 114 5.74 12.48 11.44
N PRO A 115 5.49 11.28 11.98
CA PRO A 115 5.91 10.91 13.31
C PRO A 115 7.43 10.71 13.33
N THR A 116 8.18 11.78 13.04
CA THR A 116 9.62 11.86 13.18
C THR A 116 9.96 12.13 14.64
N THR A 117 11.04 11.51 15.10
CA THR A 117 11.53 11.62 16.49
C THR A 117 11.96 13.05 16.87
N THR A 118 12.03 14.00 15.93
CA THR A 118 12.34 15.41 16.18
C THR A 118 11.09 16.17 16.62
N GLY A 119 10.66 15.87 17.84
CA GLY A 119 9.69 16.67 18.58
C GLY A 119 10.17 16.83 20.00
N TYR A 120 11.36 17.41 20.19
CA TYR A 120 11.81 18.30 21.27
C TYR A 120 13.17 18.90 20.88
#